data_AF-A0A2J7PXV2-F1
#
_entry.id   AF-A0A2J7PXV2-F1
#
_cell.length_a   1.000
_cell.length_b   1.000
_cell.length_c   1.000
_cell.angle_alpha   90.00
_cell.angle_beta   90.00
_cell.angle_gamma   90.00
#
_symmetry.space_group_name_H-M   'P 1'
#
loop_
_entity.id
_entity.type
_entity.pdbx_description
1 polymer ?
#
loop_
_entity_poly.entity_id
_entity_poly.type
_entity_poly.pdbx_seq_one_letter_code
_entity_poly.pdbx_strand_id
1 'polypeptide(L)'
;MKDIFDFSSLRDLLKGTESRDPFRVLINSLNGVTGPYVREIFVNELGAGESSIVNTKPLEDFGGLHPDPNLTYAAELVSALKEGVHDFGAAFDGDGDRNMILGKNAFFVTPSDSLAVLGSHLRHIPYFRIEGVKGFARSMPTAGAIDRVANAVGVDFYEVPTGWKYFGSLMDASRLSLCGEESFGTGSDHIREKDGIWAALAWLQIIACEKKSVEELLISHWKRFGRNFFTRYDYENCNADDCARMMHKLEQTVTSPAYVGTQLSHKNKSYVVKLADNFHYEDPVDGSIAARQGIRLLFEDGSRIIVRLSGTGSSGATVRIYIDSYEKDENLLLGDAQVVLSPLINIALDVTEIKIHTGREAPTVIT
;
A
#
# COMPACT_ATOMS: atom_id res chain seq x y z
N MET A 1 -11.33 -5.35 -18.52
CA MET A 1 -10.85 -6.53 -17.74
C MET A 1 -10.49 -7.74 -18.59
N LYS A 2 -11.38 -8.27 -19.45
CA LYS A 2 -11.07 -9.43 -20.30
C LYS A 2 -9.90 -9.23 -21.27
N ASP A 3 -9.68 -8.00 -21.73
CA ASP A 3 -8.52 -7.67 -22.58
C ASP A 3 -7.22 -7.49 -21.77
N ILE A 4 -7.32 -7.43 -20.44
CA ILE A 4 -6.17 -7.22 -19.54
C ILE A 4 -5.65 -8.54 -18.98
N PHE A 5 -6.56 -9.42 -18.56
CA PHE A 5 -6.27 -10.67 -17.84
C PHE A 5 -6.69 -11.92 -18.62
N ASP A 6 -6.08 -13.05 -18.32
CA ASP A 6 -6.47 -14.35 -18.88
C ASP A 6 -7.65 -14.94 -18.08
N PHE A 7 -8.86 -14.61 -18.51
CA PHE A 7 -10.09 -15.10 -17.88
C PHE A 7 -10.28 -16.62 -18.02
N SER A 8 -9.58 -17.29 -18.93
CA SER A 8 -9.59 -18.76 -18.97
C SER A 8 -8.80 -19.32 -17.79
N SER A 9 -7.57 -18.84 -17.61
CA SER A 9 -6.71 -19.25 -16.49
C SER A 9 -7.34 -18.90 -15.13
N LEU A 10 -8.00 -17.75 -15.02
CA LEU A 10 -8.70 -17.36 -13.80
C LEU A 10 -9.93 -18.25 -13.50
N ARG A 11 -10.68 -18.67 -14.53
CA ARG A 11 -11.77 -19.65 -14.35
C ARG A 11 -11.24 -20.97 -13.83
N ASP A 12 -10.16 -21.48 -14.43
CA ASP A 12 -9.54 -22.74 -14.00
C ASP A 12 -8.99 -22.65 -12.57
N LEU A 13 -8.48 -21.48 -12.17
CA LEU A 13 -8.07 -21.20 -10.80
C LEU A 13 -9.24 -21.31 -9.82
N LEU A 14 -10.34 -20.59 -10.08
CA LEU A 14 -11.45 -20.47 -9.14
C LEU A 14 -12.36 -21.70 -9.10
N LYS A 15 -12.58 -22.38 -10.24
CA LYS A 15 -13.37 -23.61 -10.31
C LYS A 15 -12.57 -24.86 -9.98
N GLY A 16 -11.25 -24.77 -10.02
CA GLY A 16 -10.38 -25.94 -10.01
C GLY A 16 -10.40 -26.67 -11.36
N THR A 17 -9.60 -27.72 -11.42
CA THR A 17 -9.48 -28.64 -12.56
C THR A 17 -9.44 -30.07 -12.02
N GLU A 18 -9.40 -31.07 -12.90
CA GLU A 18 -9.21 -32.48 -12.48
C GLU A 18 -7.94 -32.69 -11.63
N SER A 19 -6.94 -31.82 -11.79
CA SER A 19 -5.63 -31.91 -11.12
C SER A 19 -5.44 -30.94 -9.97
N ARG A 20 -6.43 -30.08 -9.69
CA ARG A 20 -6.30 -28.98 -8.72
C ARG A 20 -7.65 -28.61 -8.11
N ASP A 21 -7.71 -28.58 -6.79
CA ASP A 21 -8.89 -28.09 -6.09
C ASP A 21 -9.19 -26.60 -6.39
N PRO A 22 -10.47 -26.18 -6.31
CA PRO A 22 -10.87 -24.79 -6.43
C PRO A 22 -10.06 -23.88 -5.48
N PHE A 23 -9.52 -22.78 -5.99
CA PHE A 23 -8.89 -21.76 -5.15
C PHE A 23 -9.97 -20.86 -4.55
N ARG A 24 -10.10 -20.87 -3.23
CA ARG A 24 -11.26 -20.31 -2.54
C ARG A 24 -11.06 -18.84 -2.26
N VAL A 25 -11.85 -17.99 -2.90
CA VAL A 25 -11.82 -16.53 -2.72
C VAL A 25 -13.00 -16.07 -1.86
N LEU A 26 -12.81 -14.96 -1.14
CA LEU A 26 -13.87 -14.21 -0.47
C LEU A 26 -13.72 -12.71 -0.78
N ILE A 27 -14.66 -12.15 -1.54
CA ILE A 27 -14.60 -10.79 -2.07
C ILE A 27 -15.70 -9.94 -1.43
N ASN A 28 -15.31 -8.86 -0.74
CA ASN A 28 -16.20 -8.00 0.03
C ASN A 28 -16.32 -6.61 -0.60
N SER A 29 -17.53 -6.26 -1.01
CA SER A 29 -17.82 -4.95 -1.60
C SER A 29 -18.21 -3.88 -0.58
N LEU A 30 -18.27 -4.22 0.72
CA LEU A 30 -18.65 -3.32 1.82
C LEU A 30 -19.95 -2.53 1.54
N ASN A 31 -20.91 -3.17 0.85
CA ASN A 31 -22.17 -2.57 0.38
C ASN A 31 -21.98 -1.31 -0.49
N GLY A 32 -20.80 -1.14 -1.09
CA GLY A 32 -20.45 -0.06 -2.01
C GLY A 32 -20.73 -0.38 -3.48
N VAL A 33 -20.25 0.49 -4.37
CA VAL A 33 -20.57 0.45 -5.80
C VAL A 33 -19.99 -0.78 -6.52
N THR A 34 -18.96 -1.41 -5.95
CA THR A 34 -18.30 -2.57 -6.57
C THR A 34 -19.17 -3.83 -6.58
N GLY A 35 -20.26 -3.88 -5.81
CA GLY A 35 -21.09 -5.07 -5.64
C GLY A 35 -21.56 -5.73 -6.95
N PRO A 36 -22.23 -5.01 -7.87
CA PRO A 36 -22.62 -5.54 -9.17
C PRO A 36 -21.44 -5.99 -10.03
N TYR A 37 -20.31 -5.28 -9.98
CA TYR A 37 -19.09 -5.63 -10.73
C TYR A 37 -18.47 -6.92 -10.20
N VAL A 38 -18.41 -7.08 -8.88
CA VAL A 38 -17.90 -8.28 -8.22
C VAL A 38 -18.76 -9.48 -8.58
N ARG A 39 -20.09 -9.34 -8.55
CA ARG A 39 -21.01 -10.39 -8.99
C ARG A 39 -20.80 -10.77 -10.46
N GLU A 40 -20.77 -9.78 -11.35
CA GLU A 40 -20.61 -10.04 -12.78
C GLU A 40 -19.27 -10.70 -13.08
N ILE A 41 -18.17 -10.18 -12.52
CA ILE A 41 -16.83 -10.67 -12.82
C ILE A 41 -16.57 -12.00 -12.13
N PHE A 42 -16.73 -12.09 -10.81
CA PHE A 42 -16.30 -13.28 -10.07
C PHE A 42 -17.30 -14.43 -10.18
N VAL A 43 -18.61 -14.16 -10.15
CA VAL A 43 -19.64 -15.21 -10.21
C VAL A 43 -20.02 -15.54 -11.65
N ASN A 44 -20.48 -14.57 -12.44
CA ASN A 44 -21.02 -14.88 -13.76
C ASN A 44 -19.91 -15.23 -14.77
N GLU A 45 -18.84 -14.44 -14.81
CA GLU A 45 -17.76 -14.61 -15.79
C GLU A 45 -16.69 -15.62 -15.35
N LEU A 46 -16.22 -15.54 -14.10
CA LEU A 46 -15.18 -16.44 -13.59
C LEU A 46 -15.73 -17.69 -12.90
N GLY A 47 -17.02 -17.72 -12.57
CA GLY A 47 -17.70 -18.91 -12.05
C GLY A 47 -17.32 -19.31 -10.63
N ALA A 48 -16.94 -18.34 -9.78
CA ALA A 48 -16.91 -18.50 -8.34
C ALA A 48 -18.33 -18.76 -7.80
N GLY A 49 -18.43 -19.40 -6.63
CA GLY A 49 -19.73 -19.63 -5.99
C GLY A 49 -20.31 -18.36 -5.37
N GLU A 50 -21.63 -18.33 -5.13
CA GLU A 50 -22.29 -17.22 -4.40
C GLU A 50 -21.68 -16.97 -3.02
N SER A 51 -21.18 -18.00 -2.35
CA SER A 51 -20.51 -17.89 -1.05
C SER A 51 -19.15 -17.19 -1.12
N SER A 52 -18.61 -16.95 -2.33
CA SER A 52 -17.33 -16.24 -2.53
C SER A 52 -17.48 -14.72 -2.54
N ILE A 53 -18.69 -14.19 -2.46
CA ILE A 53 -18.94 -12.75 -2.48
C ILE A 53 -19.80 -12.33 -1.30
N VAL A 54 -19.47 -11.19 -0.70
CA VAL A 54 -20.15 -10.65 0.50
C VAL A 54 -20.41 -9.16 0.35
N ASN A 55 -21.52 -8.70 0.93
CA ASN A 55 -21.93 -7.28 0.93
C ASN A 55 -21.94 -6.65 -0.48
N THR A 56 -22.44 -7.39 -1.47
CA THR A 56 -22.44 -6.98 -2.90
C THR A 56 -23.70 -6.26 -3.35
N LYS A 57 -24.62 -5.94 -2.43
CA LYS A 57 -25.78 -5.11 -2.73
C LYS A 57 -25.44 -3.67 -2.32
N PRO A 58 -25.39 -2.69 -3.25
CA PRO A 58 -25.18 -1.30 -2.89
C PRO A 58 -26.29 -0.79 -1.96
N LEU A 59 -25.92 -0.11 -0.88
CA LEU A 59 -26.84 0.51 0.08
C LEU A 59 -26.44 1.97 0.30
N GLU A 60 -27.43 2.86 0.43
CA GLU A 60 -27.19 4.32 0.59
C GLU A 60 -26.36 4.65 1.84
N ASP A 61 -26.50 3.85 2.90
CA ASP A 61 -25.79 3.98 4.18
C ASP A 61 -24.68 2.92 4.35
N PHE A 62 -24.36 2.18 3.27
CA PHE A 62 -23.42 1.03 3.29
C PHE A 62 -23.77 -0.05 4.33
N GLY A 63 -25.03 -0.11 4.78
CA GLY A 63 -25.45 -1.00 5.88
C GLY A 63 -24.94 -0.56 7.25
N GLY A 64 -24.64 0.73 7.43
CA GLY A 64 -24.06 1.30 8.65
C GLY A 64 -22.55 1.02 8.83
N LEU A 65 -21.92 0.39 7.84
CA LEU A 65 -20.48 0.15 7.82
C LEU A 65 -19.72 1.40 7.36
N HIS A 66 -18.44 1.49 7.72
CA HIS A 66 -17.52 2.42 7.08
C HIS A 66 -16.87 1.69 5.88
N PRO A 67 -17.17 2.08 4.62
CA PRO A 67 -16.70 1.36 3.43
C PRO A 67 -15.23 1.72 3.14
N ASP A 68 -14.32 1.30 4.02
CA ASP A 68 -12.88 1.53 3.93
C ASP A 68 -12.11 0.21 4.17
N PRO A 69 -11.37 -0.31 3.18
CA PRO A 69 -10.80 -1.63 3.22
C PRO A 69 -9.49 -1.62 4.03
N ASN A 70 -9.62 -1.72 5.36
CA ASN A 70 -8.48 -1.90 6.26
C ASN A 70 -8.80 -2.93 7.35
N LEU A 71 -7.79 -3.33 8.13
CA LEU A 71 -7.93 -4.37 9.16
C LEU A 71 -8.96 -4.03 10.25
N THR A 72 -9.25 -2.74 10.45
CA THR A 72 -10.23 -2.25 11.43
C THR A 72 -11.66 -2.33 10.90
N TYR A 73 -11.93 -1.72 9.74
CA TYR A 73 -13.31 -1.60 9.22
C TYR A 73 -13.76 -2.84 8.44
N ALA A 74 -12.85 -3.60 7.84
CA ALA A 74 -13.14 -4.88 7.20
C ALA A 74 -12.91 -6.08 8.14
N ALA A 75 -13.13 -5.89 9.45
CA ALA A 75 -12.90 -6.90 10.49
C ALA A 75 -13.68 -8.20 10.27
N GLU A 76 -14.88 -8.14 9.68
CA GLU A 76 -15.66 -9.33 9.34
C GLU A 76 -14.96 -10.19 8.27
N LEU A 77 -14.39 -9.56 7.24
CA LEU A 77 -13.60 -10.26 6.22
C LEU A 77 -12.35 -10.90 6.86
N VAL A 78 -11.64 -10.15 7.70
CA VAL A 78 -10.46 -10.65 8.43
C VAL A 78 -10.84 -11.87 9.27
N SER A 79 -11.97 -11.82 9.98
CA SER A 79 -12.46 -12.92 10.82
C SER A 79 -12.80 -14.16 9.97
N ALA A 80 -13.49 -13.99 8.85
CA ALA A 80 -13.81 -15.09 7.93
C ALA A 80 -12.56 -15.74 7.30
N LEU A 81 -11.51 -14.97 7.02
CA LEU A 81 -10.24 -15.51 6.51
C LEU A 81 -9.43 -16.23 7.59
N LYS A 82 -9.55 -15.82 8.87
CA LYS A 82 -8.90 -16.50 10.01
C LYS A 82 -9.40 -17.92 10.25
N GLU A 83 -10.61 -18.26 9.78
CA GLU A 83 -11.14 -19.63 9.85
C GLU A 83 -10.34 -20.62 8.97
N GLY A 84 -9.49 -20.13 8.06
CA GLY A 84 -8.61 -20.95 7.24
C GLY A 84 -9.31 -21.68 6.07
N VAL A 85 -10.58 -21.35 5.83
CA VAL A 85 -11.39 -21.94 4.74
C VAL A 85 -11.05 -21.32 3.38
N HIS A 86 -10.76 -20.02 3.34
CA HIS A 86 -10.47 -19.25 2.13
C HIS A 86 -8.97 -19.06 1.95
N ASP A 87 -8.50 -19.12 0.71
CA ASP A 87 -7.09 -18.99 0.36
C ASP A 87 -6.70 -17.53 0.04
N PHE A 88 -7.70 -16.72 -0.36
CA PHE A 88 -7.55 -15.32 -0.72
C PHE A 88 -8.79 -14.51 -0.32
N GLY A 89 -8.57 -13.30 0.20
CA GLY A 89 -9.61 -12.34 0.51
C GLY A 89 -9.31 -10.98 -0.12
N ALA A 90 -10.35 -10.28 -0.56
CA ALA A 90 -10.24 -8.88 -0.96
C ALA A 90 -11.41 -8.04 -0.44
N ALA A 91 -11.15 -6.78 -0.10
CA ALA A 91 -12.19 -5.79 0.20
C ALA A 91 -11.99 -4.53 -0.64
N PHE A 92 -13.08 -3.86 -1.01
CA PHE A 92 -13.08 -2.60 -1.76
C PHE A 92 -13.80 -1.50 -0.99
N ASP A 93 -13.43 -0.25 -1.23
CA ASP A 93 -14.10 0.90 -0.65
C ASP A 93 -15.38 1.30 -1.39
N GLY A 94 -16.01 2.39 -0.95
CA GLY A 94 -17.35 2.81 -1.38
C GLY A 94 -17.48 3.03 -2.89
N ASP A 95 -16.48 3.65 -3.52
CA ASP A 95 -16.42 3.90 -4.97
C ASP A 95 -15.53 2.90 -5.73
N GLY A 96 -14.76 2.06 -5.02
CA GLY A 96 -14.09 0.88 -5.57
C GLY A 96 -12.67 1.12 -6.08
N ASP A 97 -12.09 2.27 -5.77
CA ASP A 97 -10.75 2.64 -6.21
C ASP A 97 -9.66 2.11 -5.24
N ARG A 98 -10.02 1.69 -4.02
CA ARG A 98 -9.10 1.06 -3.06
C ARG A 98 -9.32 -0.44 -2.88
N ASN A 99 -8.27 -1.13 -2.47
CA ASN A 99 -8.27 -2.57 -2.21
C ASN A 99 -7.43 -2.97 -1.00
N MET A 100 -7.96 -3.87 -0.19
CA MET A 100 -7.19 -4.67 0.77
C MET A 100 -7.06 -6.10 0.27
N ILE A 101 -5.87 -6.68 0.40
CA ILE A 101 -5.58 -8.06 0.02
C ILE A 101 -5.20 -8.87 1.25
N LEU A 102 -5.83 -10.04 1.41
CA LEU A 102 -5.56 -10.99 2.46
C LEU A 102 -5.24 -12.36 1.86
N GLY A 103 -4.23 -13.03 2.42
CA GLY A 103 -4.01 -14.45 2.23
C GLY A 103 -4.78 -15.30 3.25
N LYS A 104 -4.65 -16.61 3.11
CA LYS A 104 -5.14 -17.62 4.07
C LYS A 104 -4.78 -17.28 5.51
N ASN A 105 -5.64 -17.65 6.46
CA ASN A 105 -5.49 -17.35 7.90
C ASN A 105 -5.40 -15.83 8.20
N ALA A 106 -5.96 -15.00 7.33
CA ALA A 106 -5.87 -13.54 7.34
C ALA A 106 -4.43 -13.01 7.33
N PHE A 107 -3.55 -13.65 6.56
CA PHE A 107 -2.23 -13.11 6.26
C PHE A 107 -2.37 -11.75 5.55
N PHE A 108 -2.00 -10.66 6.22
CA PHE A 108 -2.17 -9.31 5.70
C PHE A 108 -1.07 -8.96 4.71
N VAL A 109 -1.46 -8.55 3.50
CA VAL A 109 -0.55 -7.96 2.51
C VAL A 109 -0.60 -6.45 2.67
N THR A 110 0.51 -5.85 3.11
CA THR A 110 0.59 -4.38 3.18
C THR A 110 0.39 -3.79 1.78
N PRO A 111 -0.28 -2.65 1.60
CA PRO A 111 -0.47 -2.07 0.26
C PRO A 111 0.85 -1.76 -0.46
N SER A 112 1.88 -1.39 0.30
CA SER A 112 3.23 -1.16 -0.24
C SER A 112 3.88 -2.45 -0.76
N ASP A 113 3.78 -3.56 -0.03
CA ASP A 113 4.26 -4.87 -0.52
C ASP A 113 3.39 -5.37 -1.69
N SER A 114 2.07 -5.11 -1.66
CA SER A 114 1.15 -5.45 -2.75
C SER A 114 1.63 -4.87 -4.06
N LEU A 115 1.92 -3.57 -4.07
CA LEU A 115 2.47 -2.88 -5.23
C LEU A 115 3.78 -3.52 -5.72
N ALA A 116 4.70 -3.85 -4.82
CA ALA A 116 6.00 -4.44 -5.16
C ALA A 116 5.88 -5.87 -5.72
N VAL A 117 5.01 -6.70 -5.13
CA VAL A 117 4.74 -8.05 -5.63
C VAL A 117 4.14 -7.99 -7.03
N LEU A 118 3.14 -7.14 -7.26
CA LEU A 118 2.58 -6.92 -8.59
C LEU A 118 3.66 -6.45 -9.58
N GLY A 119 4.47 -5.46 -9.20
CA GLY A 119 5.55 -4.92 -10.02
C GLY A 119 6.56 -5.97 -10.47
N SER A 120 6.92 -6.89 -9.58
CA SER A 120 7.88 -7.97 -9.89
C SER A 120 7.30 -9.09 -10.78
N HIS A 121 5.98 -9.10 -11.00
CA HIS A 121 5.25 -10.16 -11.70
C HIS A 121 4.36 -9.67 -12.85
N LEU A 122 4.45 -8.39 -13.26
CA LEU A 122 3.56 -7.83 -14.31
C LEU A 122 3.57 -8.62 -15.62
N ARG A 123 4.68 -9.28 -15.98
CA ARG A 123 4.76 -10.13 -17.19
C ARG A 123 3.82 -11.34 -17.17
N HIS A 124 3.27 -11.71 -16.01
CA HIS A 124 2.23 -12.75 -15.91
C HIS A 124 0.86 -12.26 -16.41
N ILE A 125 0.63 -10.95 -16.47
CA ILE A 125 -0.62 -10.36 -16.93
C ILE A 125 -0.52 -10.10 -18.45
N PRO A 126 -1.47 -10.61 -19.28
CA PRO A 126 -1.46 -10.44 -20.73
C PRO A 126 -1.21 -9.01 -21.22
N TYR A 127 -1.88 -8.02 -20.62
CA TYR A 127 -1.72 -6.61 -20.97
C TYR A 127 -0.25 -6.16 -21.02
N PHE A 128 0.51 -6.39 -19.94
CA PHE A 128 1.91 -5.93 -19.86
C PHE A 128 2.89 -6.81 -20.66
N ARG A 129 2.46 -7.98 -21.17
CA ARG A 129 3.25 -8.71 -22.17
C ARG A 129 3.16 -8.05 -23.54
N ILE A 130 2.01 -7.45 -23.86
CA ILE A 130 1.75 -6.81 -25.15
C ILE A 130 2.28 -5.38 -25.13
N GLU A 131 1.88 -4.58 -24.13
CA GLU A 131 2.22 -3.16 -24.02
C GLU A 131 3.64 -2.92 -23.48
N GLY A 132 4.24 -3.93 -22.84
CA GLY A 132 5.48 -3.79 -22.09
C GLY A 132 5.28 -3.07 -20.74
N VAL A 133 6.40 -2.78 -20.07
CA VAL A 133 6.42 -2.07 -18.78
C VAL A 133 7.27 -0.81 -18.96
N LYS A 134 6.64 0.36 -18.87
CA LYS A 134 7.25 1.67 -19.12
C LYS A 134 8.00 2.21 -17.91
N GLY A 135 7.42 2.02 -16.72
CA GLY A 135 7.99 2.49 -15.45
C GLY A 135 7.04 2.24 -14.28
N PHE A 136 7.55 2.44 -13.07
CA PHE A 136 6.82 2.30 -11.81
C PHE A 136 6.77 3.62 -11.06
N ALA A 137 5.71 3.82 -10.28
CA ALA A 137 5.63 4.96 -9.39
C ALA A 137 4.96 4.62 -8.07
N ARG A 138 5.35 5.31 -7.01
CA ARG A 138 4.61 5.31 -5.74
C ARG A 138 4.52 6.72 -5.18
N SER A 139 3.53 6.95 -4.32
CA SER A 139 3.56 8.16 -3.53
C SER A 139 4.72 8.12 -2.53
N MET A 140 5.28 9.28 -2.22
CA MET A 140 6.42 9.46 -1.31
C MET A 140 6.26 8.73 0.05
N PRO A 141 5.10 8.78 0.74
CA PRO A 141 4.94 8.04 2.00
C PRO A 141 4.87 6.52 1.86
N THR A 142 4.62 5.99 0.67
CA THR A 142 4.52 4.54 0.42
C THR A 142 5.87 3.87 0.61
N ALA A 143 5.91 2.66 1.19
CA ALA A 143 7.16 1.97 1.52
C ALA A 143 8.05 1.73 0.28
N GLY A 144 9.37 1.67 0.47
CA GLY A 144 10.36 1.58 -0.60
C GLY A 144 10.46 0.22 -1.31
N ALA A 145 9.47 -0.66 -1.14
CA ALA A 145 9.50 -2.03 -1.65
C ALA A 145 9.52 -2.08 -3.19
N ILE A 146 8.67 -1.28 -3.84
CA ILE A 146 8.61 -1.19 -5.31
C ILE A 146 9.90 -0.59 -5.89
N ASP A 147 10.62 0.26 -5.16
CA ASP A 147 11.89 0.85 -5.56
C ASP A 147 12.94 -0.25 -5.76
N ARG A 148 12.96 -1.24 -4.86
CA ARG A 148 13.84 -2.41 -4.94
C ARG A 148 13.54 -3.22 -6.19
N VAL A 149 12.26 -3.41 -6.49
CA VAL A 149 11.81 -4.11 -7.69
C VAL A 149 12.22 -3.33 -8.94
N ALA A 150 11.92 -2.03 -9.01
CA ALA A 150 12.24 -1.17 -10.15
C ALA A 150 13.73 -1.23 -10.50
N ASN A 151 14.58 -1.08 -9.47
CA ASN A 151 16.03 -1.18 -9.61
C ASN A 151 16.47 -2.57 -10.09
N ALA A 152 15.87 -3.65 -9.57
CA ALA A 152 16.24 -5.01 -9.94
C ALA A 152 15.78 -5.42 -11.35
N VAL A 153 14.67 -4.88 -11.84
CA VAL A 153 14.17 -5.16 -13.19
C VAL A 153 14.66 -4.17 -14.24
N GLY A 154 15.26 -3.04 -13.82
CA GLY A 154 15.83 -2.04 -14.70
C GLY A 154 14.79 -1.18 -15.42
N VAL A 155 13.72 -0.77 -14.73
CA VAL A 155 12.70 0.16 -15.25
C VAL A 155 12.78 1.50 -14.55
N ASP A 156 12.29 2.56 -15.20
CA ASP A 156 12.19 3.89 -14.61
C ASP A 156 11.31 3.85 -13.35
N PHE A 157 11.68 4.66 -12.36
CA PHE A 157 10.97 4.77 -11.09
C PHE A 157 10.71 6.24 -10.73
N TYR A 158 9.48 6.52 -10.29
CA TYR A 158 9.05 7.85 -9.89
C TYR A 158 8.50 7.85 -8.46
N GLU A 159 9.12 8.64 -7.59
CA GLU A 159 8.54 8.99 -6.28
C GLU A 159 7.78 10.31 -6.43
N VAL A 160 6.47 10.27 -6.26
CA VAL A 160 5.59 11.43 -6.47
C VAL A 160 4.90 11.87 -5.16
N PRO A 161 4.34 13.08 -5.04
CA PRO A 161 3.53 13.43 -3.88
C PRO A 161 2.24 12.59 -3.81
N THR A 162 1.60 12.52 -2.64
CA THR A 162 0.31 11.83 -2.52
C THR A 162 -0.77 12.49 -3.37
N GLY A 163 -1.58 11.67 -4.03
CA GLY A 163 -2.68 12.09 -4.88
C GLY A 163 -2.51 11.60 -6.32
N TRP A 164 -3.55 10.98 -6.86
CA TRP A 164 -3.46 10.22 -8.12
C TRP A 164 -3.12 11.06 -9.37
N LYS A 165 -3.36 12.37 -9.32
CA LYS A 165 -3.07 13.31 -10.42
C LYS A 165 -1.63 13.26 -10.94
N TYR A 166 -0.64 13.02 -10.06
CA TYR A 166 0.77 12.96 -10.46
C TYR A 166 1.07 11.69 -11.27
N PHE A 167 0.38 10.58 -10.97
CA PHE A 167 0.47 9.39 -11.80
C PHE A 167 -0.20 9.59 -13.15
N GLY A 168 -1.34 10.28 -13.21
CA GLY A 168 -2.03 10.60 -14.46
C GLY A 168 -1.12 11.31 -15.47
N SER A 169 -0.38 12.33 -15.02
CA SER A 169 0.64 13.02 -15.82
C SER A 169 1.66 12.06 -16.44
N LEU A 170 2.24 11.18 -15.61
CA LEU A 170 3.23 10.19 -16.05
C LEU A 170 2.64 9.12 -16.99
N MET A 171 1.39 8.70 -16.78
CA MET A 171 0.69 7.76 -17.66
C MET A 171 0.43 8.37 -19.04
N ASP A 172 -0.02 9.63 -19.10
CA ASP A 172 -0.28 10.34 -20.35
C ASP A 172 1.01 10.58 -21.15
N ALA A 173 2.14 10.78 -20.47
CA ALA A 173 3.45 10.85 -21.07
C ALA A 173 4.07 9.47 -21.43
N SER A 174 3.32 8.37 -21.26
CA SER A 174 3.80 6.99 -21.50
C SER A 174 5.06 6.63 -20.70
N ARG A 175 5.19 7.15 -19.48
CA ARG A 175 6.32 6.90 -18.57
C ARG A 175 5.99 5.94 -17.43
N LEU A 176 4.72 5.59 -17.25
CA LEU A 176 4.22 4.83 -16.12
C LEU A 176 3.28 3.72 -16.56
N SER A 177 3.50 2.52 -16.03
CA SER A 177 2.62 1.35 -16.25
C SER A 177 1.97 0.83 -14.97
N LEU A 178 2.63 0.96 -13.81
CA LEU A 178 2.09 0.51 -12.53
C LEU A 178 2.40 1.53 -11.45
N CYS A 179 1.38 1.89 -10.67
CA CYS A 179 1.55 2.74 -9.51
C CYS A 179 0.63 2.37 -8.35
N GLY A 180 0.99 2.86 -7.17
CA GLY A 180 0.20 2.64 -5.98
C GLY A 180 0.54 3.58 -4.83
N GLU A 181 -0.33 3.55 -3.84
CA GLU A 181 -0.22 4.33 -2.61
C GLU A 181 -0.48 3.42 -1.41
N GLU A 182 0.24 3.66 -0.31
CA GLU A 182 0.09 2.92 0.95
C GLU A 182 -1.34 2.96 1.53
N SER A 183 -2.14 3.94 1.11
CA SER A 183 -3.55 4.09 1.43
C SER A 183 -4.45 3.12 0.64
N PHE A 184 -4.03 1.86 0.49
CA PHE A 184 -4.78 0.80 -0.20
C PHE A 184 -5.07 1.09 -1.69
N GLY A 185 -4.26 1.93 -2.34
CA GLY A 185 -4.44 2.35 -3.73
C GLY A 185 -3.51 1.61 -4.68
N THR A 186 -4.04 1.04 -5.77
CA THR A 186 -3.21 0.42 -6.81
C THR A 186 -3.89 0.58 -8.16
N GLY A 187 -3.10 0.80 -9.21
CA GLY A 187 -3.60 0.95 -10.57
C GLY A 187 -2.51 0.90 -11.62
N SER A 188 -2.94 0.93 -12.88
CA SER A 188 -2.07 0.93 -14.06
C SER A 188 -2.60 1.89 -15.12
N ASP A 189 -1.86 2.05 -16.22
CA ASP A 189 -2.20 2.96 -17.32
C ASP A 189 -3.42 2.54 -18.16
N HIS A 190 -4.08 1.43 -17.81
CA HIS A 190 -5.35 1.01 -18.42
C HIS A 190 -6.50 2.02 -18.21
N ILE A 191 -6.46 2.78 -17.11
CA ILE A 191 -7.34 3.93 -16.84
C ILE A 191 -6.52 5.07 -16.19
N ARG A 192 -7.19 6.12 -15.67
CA ARG A 192 -6.57 7.26 -14.97
C ARG A 192 -7.03 7.39 -13.51
N GLU A 193 -7.48 6.28 -12.93
CA GLU A 193 -7.81 6.16 -11.51
C GLU A 193 -7.19 4.90 -10.92
N LYS A 194 -7.24 4.78 -9.59
CA LYS A 194 -6.98 3.53 -8.89
C LYS A 194 -8.12 2.55 -9.23
N ASP A 195 -7.85 1.25 -9.17
CA ASP A 195 -8.88 0.24 -9.45
C ASP A 195 -8.68 -0.97 -8.53
N GLY A 196 -9.56 -1.11 -7.55
CA GLY A 196 -9.48 -2.18 -6.57
C GLY A 196 -9.76 -3.56 -7.16
N ILE A 197 -10.73 -3.66 -8.06
CA ILE A 197 -11.07 -4.93 -8.74
C ILE A 197 -9.92 -5.35 -9.64
N TRP A 198 -9.31 -4.42 -10.37
CA TRP A 198 -8.11 -4.66 -11.16
C TRP A 198 -6.99 -5.24 -10.31
N ALA A 199 -6.74 -4.68 -9.13
CA ALA A 199 -5.69 -5.16 -8.23
C ALA A 199 -5.96 -6.60 -7.75
N ALA A 200 -7.21 -6.92 -7.40
CA ALA A 200 -7.61 -8.27 -7.02
C ALA A 200 -7.44 -9.27 -8.18
N LEU A 201 -7.82 -8.90 -9.40
CA LEU A 201 -7.62 -9.74 -10.59
C LEU A 201 -6.13 -9.91 -10.94
N ALA A 202 -5.32 -8.86 -10.77
CA ALA A 202 -3.87 -8.92 -10.96
C ALA A 202 -3.21 -9.92 -10.00
N TRP A 203 -3.60 -9.90 -8.72
CA TRP A 203 -3.18 -10.89 -7.74
C TRP A 203 -3.56 -12.31 -8.14
N LEU A 204 -4.82 -12.55 -8.50
CA LEU A 204 -5.28 -13.88 -8.91
C LEU A 204 -4.57 -14.36 -10.18
N GLN A 205 -4.27 -13.48 -11.14
CA GLN A 205 -3.51 -13.82 -12.33
C GLN A 205 -2.10 -14.31 -11.98
N ILE A 206 -1.42 -13.62 -11.05
CA ILE A 206 -0.09 -14.01 -10.58
C ILE A 206 -0.17 -15.35 -9.85
N ILE A 207 -1.15 -15.54 -8.97
CA ILE A 207 -1.38 -16.81 -8.25
C ILE A 207 -1.63 -17.96 -9.23
N ALA A 208 -2.42 -17.73 -10.29
CA ALA A 208 -2.68 -18.73 -11.32
C ALA A 208 -1.39 -19.17 -12.03
N CYS A 209 -0.49 -18.23 -12.33
CA CYS A 209 0.78 -18.51 -13.00
C CYS A 209 1.84 -19.13 -12.07
N GLU A 210 2.03 -18.54 -10.88
CA GLU A 210 3.07 -18.93 -9.92
C GLU A 210 2.71 -20.20 -9.14
N LYS A 211 1.42 -20.53 -9.03
CA LYS A 211 0.90 -21.68 -8.28
C LYS A 211 1.36 -21.68 -6.81
N LYS A 212 1.48 -20.49 -6.24
CA LYS A 212 1.84 -20.23 -4.84
C LYS A 212 0.68 -19.57 -4.11
N SER A 213 0.59 -19.80 -2.81
CA SER A 213 -0.27 -19.01 -1.93
C SER A 213 0.21 -17.54 -1.84
N VAL A 214 -0.65 -16.67 -1.34
CA VAL A 214 -0.32 -15.25 -1.09
C VAL A 214 0.91 -15.14 -0.17
N GLU A 215 0.95 -15.90 0.92
CA GLU A 215 2.06 -15.87 1.87
C GLU A 215 3.38 -16.35 1.23
N GLU A 216 3.34 -17.45 0.46
CA GLU A 216 4.53 -17.95 -0.24
C GLU A 216 5.07 -16.94 -1.27
N LEU A 217 4.19 -16.20 -1.96
CA LEU A 217 4.58 -15.11 -2.86
C LEU A 217 5.30 -13.99 -2.10
N LEU A 218 4.76 -13.56 -0.95
CA LEU A 218 5.38 -12.52 -0.12
C LEU A 218 6.72 -12.97 0.46
N ILE A 219 6.79 -14.18 1.02
CA ILE A 219 8.04 -14.71 1.57
C ILE A 219 9.11 -14.84 0.48
N SER A 220 8.74 -15.29 -0.72
CA SER A 220 9.65 -15.35 -1.87
C SER A 220 10.11 -13.95 -2.30
N HIS A 221 9.19 -12.97 -2.29
CA HIS A 221 9.50 -11.58 -2.59
C HIS A 221 10.49 -10.99 -1.58
N TRP A 222 10.23 -11.14 -0.28
CA TRP A 222 11.10 -10.64 0.79
C TRP A 222 12.48 -11.27 0.75
N LYS A 223 12.59 -12.58 0.49
CA LYS A 223 13.90 -13.24 0.33
C LYS A 223 14.70 -12.65 -0.84
N ARG A 224 14.02 -12.25 -1.91
CA ARG A 224 14.68 -11.72 -3.12
C ARG A 224 15.08 -10.24 -2.98
N PHE A 225 14.25 -9.42 -2.37
CA PHE A 225 14.40 -7.95 -2.37
C PHE A 225 14.72 -7.35 -1.00
N GLY A 226 14.69 -8.17 0.07
CA GLY A 226 14.53 -7.69 1.44
C GLY A 226 13.07 -7.35 1.75
N ARG A 227 12.78 -7.06 3.01
CA ARG A 227 11.45 -6.65 3.49
C ARG A 227 11.47 -5.21 3.94
N ASN A 228 10.56 -4.41 3.41
CA ASN A 228 10.23 -3.10 3.92
C ASN A 228 9.10 -3.25 4.95
N PHE A 229 9.47 -3.42 6.22
CA PHE A 229 8.47 -3.38 7.29
C PHE A 229 7.84 -2.00 7.30
N PHE A 230 6.51 -1.93 7.31
CA PHE A 230 5.81 -0.67 7.15
C PHE A 230 4.67 -0.54 8.15
N THR A 231 4.49 0.66 8.71
CA THR A 231 3.26 1.04 9.41
C THR A 231 3.00 2.54 9.28
N ARG A 232 1.73 2.92 9.33
CA ARG A 232 1.29 4.32 9.39
C ARG A 232 0.55 4.60 10.68
N TYR A 233 0.94 5.67 11.37
CA TYR A 233 0.30 6.19 12.56
C TYR A 233 -0.44 7.49 12.22
N ASP A 234 -1.76 7.50 12.40
CA ASP A 234 -2.60 8.67 12.15
C ASP A 234 -3.06 9.30 13.47
N TYR A 235 -2.75 10.58 13.66
CA TYR A 235 -3.17 11.39 14.80
C TYR A 235 -4.23 12.38 14.34
N GLU A 236 -5.47 11.92 14.34
CA GLU A 236 -6.61 12.65 13.78
C GLU A 236 -7.23 13.66 14.73
N ASN A 237 -7.90 14.68 14.19
CA ASN A 237 -8.64 15.70 14.95
C ASN A 237 -7.76 16.39 16.01
N CYS A 238 -6.50 16.67 15.67
CA CYS A 238 -5.57 17.42 16.50
C CYS A 238 -5.75 18.93 16.28
N ASN A 239 -5.30 19.74 17.23
CA ASN A 239 -5.29 21.20 17.07
C ASN A 239 -4.37 21.59 15.89
N ALA A 240 -4.91 22.35 14.93
CA ALA A 240 -4.21 22.66 13.69
C ALA A 240 -2.97 23.55 13.91
N ASP A 241 -3.05 24.55 14.80
CA ASP A 241 -1.93 25.45 15.09
C ASP A 241 -0.80 24.70 15.80
N ASP A 242 -1.14 23.79 16.71
CA ASP A 242 -0.15 22.98 17.43
C ASP A 242 0.59 22.03 16.48
N CYS A 243 -0.15 21.39 15.57
CA CYS A 243 0.42 20.53 14.53
C CYS A 243 1.29 21.34 13.54
N ALA A 244 0.88 22.55 13.18
CA ALA A 244 1.68 23.43 12.32
C ALA A 244 3.00 23.82 13.01
N ARG A 245 2.97 24.14 14.32
CA ARG A 245 4.19 24.41 15.10
C ARG A 245 5.10 23.19 15.21
N MET A 246 4.53 21.99 15.39
CA MET A 246 5.27 20.73 15.37
C MET A 246 6.01 20.55 14.05
N MET A 247 5.30 20.65 12.92
CA MET A 247 5.89 20.48 11.59
C MET A 247 6.99 21.53 11.31
N HIS A 248 6.77 22.78 11.71
CA HIS A 248 7.76 23.83 11.54
C HIS A 248 9.05 23.57 12.33
N LYS A 249 8.91 23.19 13.62
CA LYS A 249 10.05 22.83 14.47
C LYS A 249 10.79 21.61 13.92
N LEU A 250 10.04 20.59 13.49
CA LEU A 250 10.61 19.39 12.89
C LEU A 250 11.41 19.75 11.63
N GLU A 251 10.84 20.52 10.70
CA GLU A 251 11.51 20.95 9.48
C GLU A 251 12.80 21.70 9.78
N GLN A 252 12.76 22.69 10.68
CA GLN A 252 13.95 23.47 11.08
C GLN A 252 15.05 22.58 11.67
N THR A 253 14.67 21.58 12.46
CA THR A 253 15.63 20.68 13.13
C THR A 253 16.31 19.78 12.10
N VAL A 254 15.50 19.05 11.31
CA VAL A 254 16.01 17.98 10.46
C VAL A 254 16.68 18.48 9.19
N THR A 255 16.32 19.68 8.71
CA THR A 255 16.94 20.29 7.53
C THR A 255 18.21 21.10 7.86
N SER A 256 18.63 21.14 9.13
CA SER A 256 19.88 21.80 9.51
C SER A 256 21.09 21.07 8.90
N PRO A 257 22.15 21.78 8.45
CA PRO A 257 23.30 21.13 7.79
C PRO A 257 24.01 20.09 8.65
N ALA A 258 23.91 20.20 9.97
CA ALA A 258 24.53 19.27 10.91
C ALA A 258 23.70 18.00 11.17
N TYR A 259 22.48 17.90 10.62
CA TYR A 259 21.59 16.77 10.90
C TYR A 259 21.93 15.53 10.06
N VAL A 260 22.37 15.71 8.81
CA VAL A 260 22.87 14.60 7.97
C VAL A 260 24.15 14.04 8.59
N GLY A 261 24.24 12.71 8.67
CA GLY A 261 25.32 11.98 9.33
C GLY A 261 25.11 11.78 10.84
N THR A 262 24.07 12.36 11.44
CA THR A 262 23.73 12.06 12.84
C THR A 262 23.21 10.63 12.99
N GLN A 263 23.48 10.03 14.15
CA GLN A 263 23.02 8.69 14.50
C GLN A 263 21.87 8.79 15.49
N LEU A 264 20.69 8.34 15.07
CA LEU A 264 19.51 8.22 15.92
C LEU A 264 19.42 6.78 16.43
N SER A 265 19.30 6.59 17.74
CA SER A 265 19.33 5.26 18.34
C SER A 265 18.21 5.07 19.33
N HIS A 266 17.61 3.89 19.33
CA HIS A 266 16.66 3.47 20.34
C HIS A 266 16.86 1.98 20.64
N LYS A 267 17.02 1.65 21.93
CA LYS A 267 17.47 0.33 22.40
C LYS A 267 18.77 -0.08 21.69
N ASN A 268 18.77 -1.19 20.96
CA ASN A 268 19.95 -1.79 20.33
C ASN A 268 20.03 -1.53 18.82
N LYS A 269 19.15 -0.69 18.25
CA LYS A 269 19.21 -0.30 16.83
C LYS A 269 19.60 1.17 16.71
N SER A 270 20.43 1.45 15.72
CA SER A 270 20.89 2.78 15.35
C SER A 270 20.72 3.01 13.86
N TYR A 271 20.34 4.22 13.50
CA TYR A 271 20.11 4.65 12.13
C TYR A 271 20.89 5.93 11.85
N VAL A 272 21.72 5.91 10.81
CA VAL A 272 22.51 7.08 10.39
C VAL A 272 21.73 7.84 9.34
N VAL A 273 21.46 9.12 9.58
CA VAL A 273 20.68 9.97 8.69
C VAL A 273 21.47 10.23 7.41
N LYS A 274 20.98 9.72 6.29
CA LYS A 274 21.55 9.93 4.95
C LYS A 274 21.02 11.21 4.29
N LEU A 275 19.72 11.47 4.45
CA LEU A 275 19.06 12.65 3.93
C LEU A 275 17.94 13.06 4.89
N ALA A 276 17.77 14.35 5.11
CA ALA A 276 16.60 14.90 5.75
C ALA A 276 16.14 16.17 5.04
N ASP A 277 14.92 16.16 4.53
CA ASP A 277 14.38 17.24 3.69
C ASP A 277 12.87 17.41 3.87
N ASN A 278 12.33 18.47 3.28
CA ASN A 278 10.90 18.61 3.07
C ASN A 278 10.61 18.35 1.59
N PHE A 279 9.92 17.24 1.31
CA PHE A 279 9.80 16.68 -0.02
C PHE A 279 9.28 17.72 -1.03
N HIS A 280 10.02 17.81 -2.12
CA HIS A 280 9.75 18.66 -3.26
C HIS A 280 9.72 17.80 -4.51
N TYR A 281 8.74 18.04 -5.36
CA TYR A 281 8.55 17.36 -6.62
C TYR A 281 8.38 18.38 -7.73
N GLU A 282 9.14 18.21 -8.80
CA GLU A 282 8.97 18.89 -10.08
C GLU A 282 8.46 17.84 -11.07
N ASP A 283 7.26 18.06 -11.61
CA ASP A 283 6.66 17.12 -12.53
C ASP A 283 7.44 17.08 -13.85
N PRO A 284 7.93 15.91 -14.30
CA PRO A 284 8.81 15.84 -15.44
C PRO A 284 8.09 16.00 -16.78
N VAL A 285 6.75 16.13 -16.78
CA VAL A 285 5.94 16.29 -17.99
C VAL A 285 5.55 17.76 -18.18
N ASP A 286 5.01 18.40 -17.14
CA ASP A 286 4.50 19.77 -17.23
C ASP A 286 5.34 20.83 -16.49
N GLY A 287 6.37 20.41 -15.75
CA GLY A 287 7.25 21.29 -14.98
C GLY A 287 6.60 21.92 -13.75
N SER A 288 5.39 21.49 -13.37
CA SER A 288 4.71 22.00 -12.19
C SER A 288 5.44 21.59 -10.90
N ILE A 289 5.45 22.50 -9.93
CA ILE A 289 6.19 22.31 -8.68
C ILE A 289 5.22 22.08 -7.52
N ALA A 290 5.41 20.96 -6.83
CA ALA A 290 4.78 20.66 -5.55
C ALA A 290 5.83 20.67 -4.44
N ALA A 291 5.90 21.76 -3.69
CA ALA A 291 6.79 21.90 -2.54
C ALA A 291 6.09 21.49 -1.23
N ARG A 292 6.89 21.21 -0.19
CA ARG A 292 6.44 20.96 1.19
C ARG A 292 5.45 19.79 1.33
N GLN A 293 5.70 18.71 0.61
CA GLN A 293 4.78 17.57 0.51
C GLN A 293 4.91 16.55 1.65
N GLY A 294 5.90 16.74 2.53
CA GLY A 294 6.13 15.94 3.73
C GLY A 294 7.60 15.92 4.13
N ILE A 295 7.87 15.92 5.42
CA ILE A 295 9.23 15.87 5.96
C ILE A 295 9.71 14.42 5.92
N ARG A 296 10.93 14.19 5.43
CA ARG A 296 11.52 12.85 5.32
C ARG A 296 12.82 12.79 6.08
N LEU A 297 13.05 11.68 6.78
CA LEU A 297 14.36 11.25 7.26
C LEU A 297 14.66 9.92 6.57
N LEU A 298 15.66 9.89 5.71
CA LEU A 298 16.13 8.69 5.02
C LEU A 298 17.43 8.24 5.65
N PHE A 299 17.55 6.95 5.92
CA PHE A 299 18.70 6.37 6.60
C PHE A 299 19.59 5.58 5.63
N GLU A 300 20.87 5.40 5.98
CA GLU A 300 21.85 4.71 5.13
C GLU A 300 21.51 3.24 4.88
N ASP A 301 20.84 2.58 5.84
CA ASP A 301 20.38 1.19 5.71
C ASP A 301 19.17 1.04 4.76
N GLY A 302 18.58 2.14 4.31
CA GLY A 302 17.39 2.16 3.47
C GLY A 302 16.07 2.29 4.24
N SER A 303 16.12 2.38 5.58
CA SER A 303 14.97 2.73 6.41
C SER A 303 14.58 4.21 6.24
N ARG A 304 13.34 4.56 6.57
CA ARG A 304 12.78 5.92 6.43
C ARG A 304 11.76 6.24 7.52
N ILE A 305 11.72 7.50 7.92
CA ILE A 305 10.62 8.12 8.67
C ILE A 305 10.06 9.24 7.80
N ILE A 306 8.74 9.29 7.67
CA ILE A 306 8.06 10.33 6.90
C ILE A 306 6.98 10.94 7.79
N VAL A 307 6.85 12.26 7.76
CA VAL A 307 5.84 12.99 8.54
C VAL A 307 5.07 13.91 7.61
N ARG A 308 3.74 13.77 7.60
CA ARG A 308 2.84 14.60 6.79
C ARG A 308 1.76 15.22 7.66
N LEU A 309 1.38 16.43 7.30
CA LEU A 309 0.23 17.13 7.87
C LEU A 309 -0.87 17.21 6.80
N SER A 310 -2.09 16.86 7.18
CA SER A 310 -3.26 16.88 6.30
C SER A 310 -4.48 17.44 7.03
N GLY A 311 -5.50 17.85 6.27
CA GLY A 311 -6.80 18.20 6.82
C GLY A 311 -6.82 19.47 7.67
N THR A 312 -6.10 20.55 7.36
CA THR A 312 -6.07 21.77 8.19
C THR A 312 -7.36 22.62 8.12
N GLY A 313 -8.51 22.01 7.84
CA GLY A 313 -9.82 22.66 7.69
C GLY A 313 -10.64 22.70 8.99
N SER A 314 -11.97 22.76 8.85
CA SER A 314 -12.93 22.94 9.96
C SER A 314 -12.98 21.80 10.99
N SER A 315 -12.38 20.65 10.70
CA SER A 315 -12.43 19.42 11.52
C SER A 315 -11.18 19.18 12.37
N GLY A 316 -10.23 20.11 12.41
CA GLY A 316 -8.91 19.91 13.02
C GLY A 316 -7.95 19.17 12.08
N ALA A 317 -6.67 19.11 12.44
CA ALA A 317 -5.63 18.56 11.56
C ALA A 317 -5.30 17.09 11.86
N THR A 318 -4.79 16.39 10.85
CA THR A 318 -4.29 15.02 10.98
C THR A 318 -2.80 14.97 10.67
N VAL A 319 -2.01 14.60 11.67
CA VAL A 319 -0.58 14.27 11.50
C VAL A 319 -0.47 12.78 11.18
N ARG A 320 0.24 12.45 10.10
CA ARG A 320 0.52 11.07 9.70
C ARG A 320 2.02 10.82 9.79
N ILE A 321 2.41 9.81 10.54
CA ILE A 321 3.79 9.34 10.65
C ILE A 321 3.89 7.98 9.97
N TYR A 322 4.77 7.85 8.98
CA TYR A 322 5.00 6.62 8.25
C TYR A 322 6.38 6.10 8.61
N ILE A 323 6.46 4.83 8.96
CA ILE A 323 7.68 4.15 9.36
C ILE A 323 7.94 3.05 8.35
N ASP A 324 9.11 3.09 7.73
CA ASP A 324 9.57 2.11 6.75
C ASP A 324 10.93 1.58 7.20
N SER A 325 10.98 0.38 7.76
CA SER A 325 12.23 -0.22 8.24
C SER A 325 12.66 -1.32 7.27
N TYR A 326 13.80 -1.10 6.59
CA TYR A 326 14.31 -2.07 5.62
C TYR A 326 15.14 -3.14 6.31
N GLU A 327 14.85 -4.40 6.01
CA GLU A 327 15.57 -5.57 6.50
C GLU A 327 15.96 -6.48 5.34
N LYS A 328 17.20 -6.97 5.38
CA LYS A 328 17.74 -7.89 4.37
C LYS A 328 18.30 -9.17 4.97
N ASP A 329 18.48 -9.24 6.29
CA ASP A 329 18.85 -10.47 6.96
C ASP A 329 17.67 -11.46 6.88
N GLU A 330 17.87 -12.56 6.16
CA GLU A 330 16.86 -13.60 5.97
C GLU A 330 16.27 -14.13 7.29
N ASN A 331 17.06 -14.11 8.36
CA ASN A 331 16.62 -14.58 9.69
C ASN A 331 15.62 -13.62 10.34
N LEU A 332 15.56 -12.36 9.89
CA LEU A 332 14.73 -11.30 10.46
C LEU A 332 13.52 -10.96 9.59
N LEU A 333 13.48 -11.43 8.33
CA LEU A 333 12.40 -11.12 7.37
C LEU A 333 11.01 -11.56 7.86
N LEU A 334 10.92 -12.64 8.63
CA LEU A 334 9.66 -13.17 9.16
C LEU A 334 9.35 -12.66 10.58
N GLY A 335 10.12 -11.70 11.08
CA GLY A 335 9.87 -11.07 12.37
C GLY A 335 8.48 -10.41 12.44
N ASP A 336 7.94 -10.32 13.65
CA ASP A 336 6.73 -9.53 13.89
C ASP A 336 6.99 -8.05 13.54
N ALA A 337 6.10 -7.47 12.72
CA ALA A 337 6.31 -6.12 12.22
C ALA A 337 6.35 -5.07 13.33
N GLN A 338 5.51 -5.20 14.37
CA GLN A 338 5.47 -4.24 15.48
C GLN A 338 6.75 -4.30 16.32
N VAL A 339 7.32 -5.49 16.49
CA VAL A 339 8.62 -5.67 17.16
C VAL A 339 9.76 -5.05 16.33
N VAL A 340 9.82 -5.34 15.03
CA VAL A 340 10.89 -4.84 14.15
C VAL A 340 10.83 -3.32 14.00
N LEU A 341 9.62 -2.75 13.88
CA LEU A 341 9.39 -1.32 13.72
C LEU A 341 9.59 -0.53 15.01
N SER A 342 9.47 -1.17 16.19
CA SER A 342 9.48 -0.50 17.49
C SER A 342 10.63 0.50 17.68
N PRO A 343 11.91 0.20 17.34
CA PRO A 343 12.98 1.19 17.49
C PRO A 343 12.76 2.44 16.62
N LEU A 344 12.36 2.27 15.36
CA LEU A 344 12.19 3.39 14.43
C LEU A 344 10.92 4.20 14.73
N ILE A 345 9.85 3.54 15.20
CA ILE A 345 8.66 4.19 15.75
C ILE A 345 9.06 5.14 16.89
N ASN A 346 9.80 4.65 17.89
CA ASN A 346 10.17 5.49 19.04
C ASN A 346 11.07 6.66 18.64
N ILE A 347 12.03 6.44 17.73
CA ILE A 347 12.82 7.53 17.14
C ILE A 347 11.91 8.58 16.47
N ALA A 348 10.90 8.15 15.71
CA ALA A 348 9.96 9.07 15.07
C ALA A 348 9.14 9.87 16.09
N LEU A 349 8.67 9.23 17.16
CA LEU A 349 7.92 9.89 18.24
C LEU A 349 8.79 10.92 18.98
N ASP A 350 10.06 10.58 19.24
CA ASP A 350 11.02 11.47 19.89
C ASP A 350 11.36 12.67 19.01
N VAL A 351 11.68 12.43 17.73
CA VAL A 351 12.06 13.49 16.77
C VAL A 351 10.89 14.42 16.45
N THR A 352 9.67 13.88 16.35
CA THR A 352 8.47 14.71 16.10
C THR A 352 7.99 15.43 17.35
N GLU A 353 8.37 14.96 18.54
CA GLU A 353 7.80 15.40 19.81
C GLU A 353 6.26 15.41 19.79
N ILE A 354 5.65 14.47 19.07
CA ILE A 354 4.22 14.53 18.73
C ILE A 354 3.32 14.59 19.96
N LYS A 355 3.69 13.91 21.05
CA LYS A 355 2.97 13.94 22.32
C LYS A 355 2.98 15.33 22.96
N ILE A 356 4.11 16.03 22.90
CA ILE A 356 4.26 17.39 23.45
C ILE A 356 3.37 18.36 22.68
N HIS A 357 3.34 18.23 21.36
CA HIS A 357 2.59 19.14 20.50
C HIS A 357 1.08 18.84 20.45
N THR A 358 0.68 17.57 20.43
CA THR A 358 -0.73 17.19 20.21
C THR A 358 -1.46 16.78 21.48
N GLY A 359 -0.73 16.53 22.58
CA GLY A 359 -1.27 15.94 23.81
C GLY A 359 -1.73 14.48 23.66
N ARG A 360 -1.50 13.84 22.50
CA ARG A 360 -1.93 12.46 22.23
C ARG A 360 -0.90 11.47 22.76
N GLU A 361 -1.39 10.50 23.54
CA GLU A 361 -0.59 9.39 24.08
C GLU A 361 -0.37 8.25 23.06
N ALA A 362 -1.28 8.13 22.09
CA ALA A 362 -1.29 7.08 21.08
C ALA A 362 -1.90 7.61 19.77
N PRO A 363 -1.58 7.02 18.61
CA PRO A 363 -2.28 7.32 17.36
C PRO A 363 -3.77 6.95 17.46
N THR A 364 -4.61 7.66 16.71
CA THR A 364 -6.03 7.32 16.55
C THR A 364 -6.19 6.03 15.74
N VAL A 365 -5.40 5.88 14.67
CA VAL A 365 -5.42 4.72 13.77
C VAL A 365 -3.99 4.24 13.50
N ILE A 366 -3.82 2.92 13.45
CA ILE A 366 -2.60 2.24 13.02
C ILE A 366 -2.95 1.39 11.80
N THR A 367 -2.18 1.52 10.72
CA THR A 367 -2.31 0.72 9.50
C THR A 367 -1.01 -0.05 9.22
#